data_AF-A0A3L9MM16-F1
#
_entry.id   AF-A0A3L9MM16-F1
#
_cell.length_a   1.000
_cell.length_b   1.000
_cell.length_c   1.000
_cell.angle_alpha   90.00
_cell.angle_beta   90.00
_cell.angle_gamma   90.00
#
_symmetry.space_group_name_H-M   'P 1'
#
loop_
_entity.id
_entity.type
_entity.pdbx_description
1 polymer ?
#
loop_
_entity_poly.entity_id
_entity_poly.type
_entity_poly.pdbx_seq_one_letter_code
_entity_poly.pdbx_strand_id
1 'polypeptide(L)'
;MGEPIPLGIASDWRKLILREGSINRYADETQNFFEEITQPVFIISFDDYFMATPKAVDLFAQLTLTKAKKKRLNIIPKDYGLQSIGHMDFFRDKNKDILWSIPLEFIEA
;
A
#
# COMPACT_ATOMS: atom_id res chain seq x y z
N MET A 1 23.22 5.05 7.60
CA MET A 1 22.14 5.03 8.61
C MET A 1 22.68 5.66 9.88
N GLY A 2 22.00 6.65 10.46
CA GLY A 2 22.45 7.30 11.71
C GLY A 2 22.50 8.83 11.74
N GLU A 3 22.06 9.53 10.69
CA GLU A 3 21.89 10.99 10.79
C GLU A 3 20.57 11.37 11.48
N PRO A 4 20.53 12.48 12.24
CA PRO A 4 19.29 12.99 12.82
C PRO A 4 18.25 13.27 11.73
N ILE A 5 17.02 12.83 11.97
CA ILE A 5 15.90 13.13 11.07
C ILE A 5 15.69 14.65 11.07
N PRO A 6 15.67 15.31 9.89
CA PRO A 6 15.35 16.73 9.80
C PRO A 6 13.99 17.03 10.46
N LEU A 7 13.88 18.19 11.11
CA LEU A 7 12.69 18.56 11.88
C LEU A 7 11.39 18.48 11.06
N GLY A 8 11.43 18.85 9.78
CA GLY A 8 10.29 18.74 8.86
C GLY A 8 9.81 17.29 8.73
N ILE A 9 10.72 16.35 8.47
CA ILE A 9 10.38 14.93 8.34
C ILE A 9 9.80 14.38 9.66
N ALA A 10 10.39 14.73 10.79
CA ALA A 10 9.88 14.32 12.10
C ALA A 10 8.46 14.87 12.37
N SER A 11 8.21 16.12 11.95
CA SER A 11 6.88 16.75 12.03
C SER A 11 5.86 16.02 11.15
N ASP A 12 6.23 15.64 9.94
CA ASP A 12 5.33 14.94 9.02
C ASP A 12 5.01 13.53 9.51
N TRP A 13 6.02 12.81 10.03
CA TRP A 13 5.80 11.50 10.66
C TRP A 13 4.86 11.61 11.86
N ARG A 14 5.06 12.64 12.70
CA ARG A 14 4.16 12.91 13.82
C ARG A 14 2.71 13.12 13.34
N LYS A 15 2.49 13.84 12.24
CA LYS A 15 1.15 14.03 11.66
C LYS A 15 0.56 12.70 11.20
N LEU A 16 1.33 11.91 10.44
CA LEU A 16 0.87 10.61 9.92
C LEU A 16 0.47 9.63 11.04
N ILE A 17 1.17 9.68 12.18
CA ILE A 17 0.94 8.77 13.31
C ILE A 17 -0.16 9.27 14.25
N LEU A 18 -0.17 10.56 14.59
CA LEU A 18 -1.03 11.09 15.66
C LEU A 18 -2.36 11.67 15.17
N ARG A 19 -2.53 11.94 13.87
CA ARG A 19 -3.77 12.51 13.33
C ARG A 19 -4.67 11.40 12.79
N GLU A 20 -5.93 11.44 13.18
CA GLU A 20 -6.98 10.71 12.50
C GLU A 20 -7.00 11.09 11.00
N GLY A 21 -7.25 10.13 10.12
CA GLY A 21 -7.16 10.30 8.67
C GLY A 21 -5.75 10.19 8.07
N SER A 22 -4.69 10.24 8.90
CA SER A 22 -3.29 9.94 8.54
C SER A 22 -2.85 10.52 7.18
N ILE A 23 -2.70 9.68 6.14
CA ILE A 23 -2.23 10.07 4.81
C ILE A 23 -3.14 11.08 4.12
N ASN A 24 -4.46 11.03 4.33
CA ASN A 24 -5.38 12.01 3.75
C ASN A 24 -5.17 13.37 4.41
N ARG A 25 -5.01 13.40 5.75
CA ARG A 25 -4.76 14.65 6.47
C ARG A 25 -3.46 15.32 6.04
N TYR A 26 -2.44 14.52 5.74
CA TYR A 26 -1.17 14.99 5.19
C TYR A 26 -1.33 15.46 3.74
N ALA A 27 -2.04 14.69 2.91
CA ALA A 27 -2.26 15.02 1.51
C ALA A 27 -3.05 16.33 1.33
N ASP A 28 -4.00 16.64 2.22
CA ASP A 28 -4.78 17.88 2.22
C ASP A 28 -3.93 19.14 2.43
N GLU A 29 -2.71 19.01 2.95
CA GLU A 29 -1.78 20.15 3.10
C GLU A 29 -1.14 20.56 1.76
N THR A 30 -1.35 19.77 0.71
CA THR A 30 -0.80 19.99 -0.63
C THR A 30 -1.84 19.70 -1.70
N GLN A 31 -1.58 20.08 -2.95
CA GLN A 31 -2.43 19.65 -4.04
C GLN A 31 -2.34 18.12 -4.19
N ASN A 32 -3.48 17.43 -4.17
CA ASN A 32 -3.58 16.01 -4.48
C ASN A 32 -4.69 15.76 -5.51
N PHE A 33 -4.61 14.61 -6.20
CA PHE A 33 -5.49 14.26 -7.31
C PHE A 33 -6.21 12.92 -7.09
N PHE A 34 -6.31 12.46 -5.83
CA PHE A 34 -6.83 11.13 -5.55
C PHE A 34 -8.29 10.95 -6.00
N GLU A 35 -9.08 12.02 -5.92
CA GLU A 35 -10.47 12.02 -6.39
C GLU A 35 -10.62 12.04 -7.92
N GLU A 36 -9.55 12.29 -8.66
CA GLU A 36 -9.56 12.27 -10.14
C GLU A 36 -9.25 10.87 -10.68
N ILE A 37 -8.75 9.97 -9.84
CA ILE A 37 -8.46 8.58 -10.19
C ILE A 37 -9.79 7.84 -10.35
N THR A 38 -10.16 7.54 -11.60
CA THR A 38 -11.41 6.82 -11.96
C THR A 38 -11.13 5.46 -12.61
N GLN A 39 -9.87 5.21 -12.95
CA GLN A 39 -9.39 3.99 -13.59
C GLN A 39 -9.52 2.78 -12.66
N PRO A 40 -9.51 1.56 -13.22
CA PRO A 40 -9.29 0.36 -12.44
C PRO A 40 -7.98 0.43 -11.64
N VAL A 41 -8.05 0.13 -10.34
CA VAL A 41 -6.89 0.07 -9.46
C VAL A 41 -6.88 -1.27 -8.75
N PHE A 42 -5.79 -2.02 -8.87
CA PHE A 42 -5.59 -3.26 -8.12
C PHE A 42 -4.67 -3.04 -6.93
N ILE A 43 -5.18 -3.32 -5.73
CA ILE A 43 -4.50 -3.04 -4.47
C ILE A 43 -4.13 -4.38 -3.83
N ILE A 44 -2.83 -4.67 -3.83
CA ILE A 44 -2.24 -5.88 -3.27
C ILE A 44 -1.54 -5.55 -1.95
N SER A 45 -1.76 -6.37 -0.93
CA SER A 45 -1.03 -6.29 0.35
C SER A 45 -0.66 -7.69 0.84
N PHE A 46 0.16 -7.76 1.88
CA PHE A 46 0.69 -9.01 2.44
C PHE A 46 0.45 -9.06 3.94
N ASP A 47 0.00 -10.21 4.45
CA ASP A 47 -0.31 -10.38 5.87
C ASP A 47 0.93 -10.31 6.78
N ASP A 48 2.11 -10.64 6.24
CA ASP A 48 3.37 -10.61 6.97
C ASP A 48 4.05 -9.23 6.97
N TYR A 49 3.31 -8.16 6.64
CA TYR A 49 3.79 -6.78 6.68
C TYR A 49 3.00 -5.91 7.67
N PHE A 50 3.59 -5.70 8.86
CA PHE A 50 2.91 -5.03 9.97
C PHE A 50 2.53 -3.56 9.71
N MET A 51 3.22 -2.85 8.80
CA MET A 51 2.92 -1.44 8.54
C MET A 51 1.74 -1.22 7.59
N ALA A 52 1.33 -2.23 6.80
CA ALA A 52 0.16 -2.13 5.93
C ALA A 52 -0.77 -3.33 6.13
N THR A 53 -1.33 -3.41 7.35
CA THR A 53 -2.35 -4.42 7.68
C THR A 53 -3.53 -4.36 6.70
N PRO A 54 -4.25 -5.48 6.49
CA PRO A 54 -5.38 -5.53 5.56
C PRO A 54 -6.40 -4.41 5.83
N LYS A 55 -6.76 -4.20 7.10
CA LYS A 55 -7.69 -3.16 7.54
C LYS A 55 -7.20 -1.75 7.19
N ALA A 56 -5.91 -1.46 7.39
CA ALA A 56 -5.35 -0.15 7.08
C ALA A 56 -5.38 0.13 5.57
N VAL A 57 -5.04 -0.88 4.77
CA VAL A 57 -5.07 -0.78 3.30
C VAL A 57 -6.49 -0.64 2.77
N ASP A 58 -7.46 -1.36 3.35
CA ASP A 58 -8.87 -1.24 2.97
C ASP A 58 -9.41 0.16 3.29
N LEU A 59 -9.05 0.70 4.46
CA LEU A 59 -9.43 2.06 4.83
C LEU A 59 -8.80 3.10 3.90
N PHE A 60 -7.52 2.94 3.54
CA PHE A 60 -6.87 3.78 2.54
C PHE A 60 -7.59 3.73 1.19
N ALA A 61 -7.89 2.52 0.70
CA ALA A 61 -8.59 2.33 -0.56
C ALA A 61 -9.97 3.01 -0.57
N GLN A 62 -10.70 2.95 0.55
CA GLN A 62 -12.03 3.55 0.69
C GLN A 62 -11.97 5.07 0.80
N LEU A 63 -11.09 5.61 1.64
CA LEU A 63 -11.06 7.04 1.97
C LEU A 63 -10.26 7.87 0.96
N THR A 64 -9.23 7.31 0.35
CA THR A 64 -8.33 8.04 -0.56
C THR A 64 -8.76 7.87 -2.01
N LEU A 65 -8.98 6.63 -2.45
CA LEU A 65 -9.27 6.31 -3.85
C LEU A 65 -10.78 6.26 -4.11
N THR A 66 -11.51 7.31 -3.74
CA THR A 66 -12.99 7.32 -3.65
C THR A 66 -13.67 7.00 -4.98
N LYS A 67 -13.21 7.58 -6.10
CA LYS A 67 -13.80 7.40 -7.44
C LYS A 67 -13.21 6.25 -8.26
N ALA A 68 -12.14 5.61 -7.77
CA ALA A 68 -11.46 4.53 -8.49
C ALA A 68 -12.28 3.23 -8.48
N LYS A 69 -12.20 2.44 -9.54
CA LYS A 69 -12.74 1.07 -9.60
C LYS A 69 -11.74 0.11 -8.95
N LYS A 70 -11.91 -0.15 -7.67
CA LYS A 70 -10.91 -0.85 -6.85
C LYS A 70 -11.10 -2.37 -6.88
N LYS A 71 -10.04 -3.12 -7.14
CA LYS A 71 -9.91 -4.55 -6.85
C LYS A 71 -8.95 -4.70 -5.68
N ARG A 72 -9.26 -5.57 -4.72
CA ARG A 72 -8.48 -5.74 -3.50
C ARG A 72 -8.05 -7.20 -3.34
N LEU A 73 -6.77 -7.44 -3.08
CA LEU A 73 -6.23 -8.74 -2.74
C LEU A 73 -5.26 -8.63 -1.56
N ASN A 74 -5.55 -9.33 -0.47
CA ASN A 74 -4.56 -9.54 0.58
C ASN A 74 -3.98 -10.95 0.42
N ILE A 75 -2.67 -11.03 0.23
CA ILE A 75 -1.95 -12.29 0.08
C ILE A 75 -1.50 -12.77 1.46
N ILE A 76 -1.80 -14.03 1.75
CA ILE A 76 -1.25 -14.76 2.88
C ILE A 76 -0.12 -15.63 2.31
N PRO A 77 1.16 -15.41 2.67
CA PRO A 77 2.29 -16.11 2.06
C PRO A 77 2.13 -17.64 2.01
N LYS A 78 1.54 -18.22 3.06
CA LYS A 78 1.30 -19.66 3.19
C LYS A 78 0.40 -20.24 2.09
N ASP A 79 -0.56 -19.47 1.60
CA ASP A 79 -1.47 -19.90 0.53
C ASP A 79 -0.72 -20.09 -0.81
N TYR A 80 0.47 -19.49 -0.92
CA TYR A 80 1.37 -19.56 -2.07
C TYR A 80 2.61 -20.43 -1.80
N GLY A 81 2.62 -21.20 -0.70
CA GLY A 81 3.77 -22.01 -0.31
C GLY A 81 5.00 -21.21 0.14
N LEU A 82 4.82 -19.92 0.45
CA LEU A 82 5.88 -19.02 0.88
C LEU A 82 5.90 -18.91 2.41
N GLN A 83 7.10 -18.83 2.98
CA GLN A 83 7.26 -18.54 4.41
C GLN A 83 7.03 -17.05 4.72
N SER A 84 7.51 -16.17 3.84
CA SER A 84 7.38 -14.72 3.96
C SER A 84 7.60 -14.04 2.60
N ILE A 85 6.94 -12.91 2.40
CA ILE A 85 7.14 -11.93 1.32
C ILE A 85 7.75 -10.64 1.91
N GLY A 86 7.23 -10.19 3.06
CA GLY A 86 7.67 -8.97 3.72
C GLY A 86 7.49 -7.72 2.83
N HIS A 87 8.30 -6.68 3.09
CA HIS A 87 8.12 -5.40 2.41
C HIS A 87 8.64 -5.37 0.96
N MET A 88 9.68 -6.14 0.65
CA MET A 88 10.47 -5.97 -0.58
C MET A 88 10.49 -7.19 -1.50
N ASP A 89 10.04 -8.37 -1.05
CA ASP A 89 10.31 -9.59 -1.83
C ASP A 89 9.25 -9.93 -2.88
N PHE A 90 8.16 -9.16 -2.99
CA PHE A 90 7.11 -9.43 -3.98
C PHE A 90 7.69 -9.54 -5.41
N PHE A 91 8.52 -8.57 -5.81
CA PHE A 91 9.18 -8.53 -7.12
C PHE A 91 10.63 -9.07 -7.11
N ARG A 92 10.96 -10.00 -6.20
CA ARG A 92 12.23 -10.74 -6.27
C ARG A 92 12.11 -11.93 -7.20
N ASP A 93 13.19 -12.27 -7.89
CA ASP A 93 13.25 -13.40 -8.81
C ASP A 93 12.77 -14.72 -8.18
N LYS A 94 13.09 -14.96 -6.90
CA LYS A 94 12.63 -16.14 -6.15
C LYS A 94 11.11 -16.31 -6.08
N ASN A 95 10.35 -15.23 -6.28
CA ASN A 95 8.89 -15.20 -6.22
C ASN A 95 8.25 -14.99 -7.61
N LYS A 96 9.05 -14.92 -8.68
CA LYS A 96 8.59 -14.60 -10.04
C LYS A 96 7.47 -15.51 -10.52
N ASP A 97 7.71 -16.82 -10.47
CA ASP A 97 6.76 -17.82 -11.00
C ASP A 97 5.56 -18.07 -10.08
N ILE A 98 5.54 -17.45 -8.89
CA ILE A 98 4.52 -17.63 -7.85
C ILE A 98 3.60 -16.41 -7.77
N LEU A 99 4.17 -15.20 -7.82
CA LEU A 99 3.45 -13.96 -7.50
C LEU A 99 3.27 -13.02 -8.68
N TRP A 100 4.13 -13.04 -9.70
CA TRP A 100 4.12 -11.99 -10.72
C TRP A 100 2.99 -12.13 -11.73
N SER A 101 2.42 -13.33 -11.89
CA SER A 101 1.20 -13.53 -12.68
C SER A 101 0.02 -12.76 -12.11
N ILE A 102 -0.04 -12.57 -10.79
CA ILE A 102 -1.17 -11.91 -10.10
C ILE A 102 -1.44 -10.49 -10.65
N PRO A 103 -0.47 -9.54 -10.66
CA PRO A 103 -0.69 -8.25 -11.27
C PRO A 103 -0.77 -8.33 -12.80
N LEU A 104 -0.08 -9.29 -13.44
CA LEU A 104 -0.09 -9.43 -14.90
C LEU A 104 -1.49 -9.75 -15.42
N GLU A 105 -2.18 -10.71 -14.80
CA GLU A 105 -3.57 -11.07 -15.12
C GLU A 105 -4.53 -9.90 -14.97
N PHE A 106 -4.26 -8.96 -14.06
CA PHE A 106 -5.07 -7.75 -13.91
C PHE A 106 -4.80 -6.71 -15.01
N ILE A 107 -3.55 -6.59 -15.45
CA ILE A 107 -3.14 -5.61 -16.48
C ILE A 107 -3.55 -6.07 -17.88
N GLU A 108 -3.54 -7.38 -18.13
CA GLU A 108 -3.87 -7.98 -19.43
C GLU A 108 -5.37 -8.23 -19.64
N ALA A 109 -6.20 -8.04 -18.60
CA ALA A 109 -7.66 -8.19 -18.65
C ALA A 109 -8.38 -6.94 -19.17
#